data_AF-A0A2E8RJI0-F1
#
_entry.id   AF-A0A2E8RJI0-F1
#
_cell.length_a   1.000
_cell.length_b   1.000
_cell.length_c   1.000
_cell.angle_alpha   90.00
_cell.angle_beta   90.00
_cell.angle_gamma   90.00
#
_symmetry.space_group_name_H-M   'P 1'
#
loop_
_entity.id
_entity.type
_entity.pdbx_description
1 polymer ?
#
loop_
_entity_poly.entity_id
_entity_poly.type
_entity_poly.pdbx_seq_one_letter_code
_entity_poly.pdbx_strand_id
1 'polypeptide(L)'
;MPRGVIKYYNEEKGYGFIAQEGGGADVFMHSSSITGPYDQPRVGQRVRFNIKEGKKGLVGHDIELLLTAIEKRWLSQGKNLIPRESVLNQQNVTTNIFQQWIDDDNSSGSDRGKNDFGTLYIEKQIRYEVPMFFATYQQELFGATILNFTRNPKDIESVFVLDVNGKRREYTKQEIKYYYKAEDAQLIEKLRVFEKDIQANPVSIPIGNLEDIIPFDPKDLQEARRGVIPIKIVLREGEIFQGQIDWVSGAEIKLVLQNGSKIVACQVAIHEIDILMP
;
A
#
# COMPACT_ATOMS: atom_id res chain seq x y z
N MET A 1 -34.22 6.31 10.00
CA MET A 1 -33.47 7.36 9.28
C MET A 1 -33.03 6.82 7.93
N PRO A 2 -33.29 7.56 6.84
CA PRO A 2 -32.79 7.26 5.49
C PRO A 2 -31.28 7.05 5.43
N ARG A 3 -30.85 6.27 4.44
CA ARG A 3 -29.44 6.05 4.09
C ARG A 3 -29.20 6.40 2.63
N GLY A 4 -27.97 6.74 2.32
CA GLY A 4 -27.57 7.18 1.00
C GLY A 4 -26.07 7.15 0.80
N VAL A 5 -25.66 7.46 -0.42
CA VAL A 5 -24.28 7.61 -0.83
C VAL A 5 -24.06 9.04 -1.30
N ILE A 6 -23.05 9.72 -0.79
CA ILE A 6 -22.66 11.04 -1.31
C ILE A 6 -22.20 10.84 -2.75
N LYS A 7 -22.94 11.38 -3.72
CA LYS A 7 -22.64 11.19 -5.14
C LYS A 7 -21.85 12.35 -5.75
N TYR A 8 -21.87 13.50 -5.08
CA TYR A 8 -21.15 14.70 -5.45
C TYR A 8 -20.87 15.50 -4.19
N TYR A 9 -19.68 16.08 -4.09
CA TYR A 9 -19.34 17.04 -3.06
C TYR A 9 -18.30 18.02 -3.60
N ASN A 10 -18.48 19.30 -3.28
CA ASN A 10 -17.51 20.35 -3.56
C ASN A 10 -16.96 20.84 -2.23
N GLU A 11 -15.68 20.56 -1.98
CA GLU A 11 -15.02 20.88 -0.71
C GLU A 11 -14.89 22.39 -0.50
N GLU A 12 -14.45 23.12 -1.54
CA GLU A 12 -14.28 24.58 -1.50
C GLU A 12 -15.56 25.31 -1.14
N LYS A 13 -16.71 24.83 -1.66
CA LYS A 13 -18.02 25.42 -1.44
C LYS A 13 -18.81 24.78 -0.31
N GLY A 14 -18.32 23.69 0.28
CA GLY A 14 -18.94 23.02 1.42
C GLY A 14 -20.31 22.40 1.15
N TYR A 15 -20.65 22.01 -0.08
CA TYR A 15 -21.95 21.39 -0.38
C TYR A 15 -21.85 20.20 -1.32
N GLY A 16 -22.88 19.34 -1.29
CA GLY A 16 -22.95 18.15 -2.13
C GLY A 16 -24.37 17.61 -2.29
N PHE A 17 -24.44 16.42 -2.86
CA PHE A 17 -25.68 15.67 -3.07
C PHE A 17 -25.52 14.23 -2.62
N ILE A 18 -26.57 13.72 -1.99
CA ILE A 18 -26.68 12.33 -1.54
C ILE A 18 -27.70 11.61 -2.43
N ALA A 19 -27.26 10.54 -3.07
CA ALA A 19 -28.13 9.55 -3.71
C ALA A 19 -28.77 8.69 -2.63
N GLN A 20 -30.10 8.65 -2.56
CA GLN A 20 -30.82 7.83 -1.58
C GLN A 20 -30.77 6.35 -1.97
N GLU A 21 -30.54 5.46 -0.99
CA GLU A 21 -30.48 4.01 -1.24
C GLU A 21 -31.83 3.41 -1.65
N GLY A 22 -32.94 4.02 -1.22
CA GLY A 22 -34.30 3.59 -1.58
C GLY A 22 -34.78 4.09 -2.94
N GLY A 23 -33.93 4.77 -3.71
CA GLY A 23 -34.34 5.56 -4.87
C GLY A 23 -35.05 6.86 -4.48
N GLY A 24 -35.30 7.73 -5.46
CA GLY A 24 -35.90 9.05 -5.26
C GLY A 24 -34.99 10.21 -5.64
N ALA A 25 -35.46 11.44 -5.41
CA ALA A 25 -34.70 12.64 -5.72
C ALA A 25 -33.44 12.74 -4.85
N ASP A 26 -32.38 13.35 -5.41
CA ASP A 26 -31.17 13.60 -4.65
C ASP A 26 -31.42 14.56 -3.48
N VAL A 27 -30.70 14.32 -2.40
CA VAL A 27 -30.80 15.14 -1.20
C VAL A 27 -29.60 16.08 -1.15
N PHE A 28 -29.86 17.38 -1.15
CA PHE A 28 -28.84 18.41 -0.98
C PHE A 28 -28.23 18.31 0.43
N MET A 29 -26.91 18.40 0.53
CA MET A 29 -26.21 18.45 1.81
C MET A 29 -25.24 19.62 1.87
N HIS A 30 -25.10 20.20 3.06
CA HIS A 30 -24.08 21.20 3.38
C HIS A 30 -23.17 20.65 4.47
N SER A 31 -21.89 21.02 4.47
CA SER A 31 -20.88 20.55 5.42
C SER A 31 -21.29 20.82 6.87
N SER A 32 -21.93 21.96 7.13
CA SER A 32 -22.46 22.32 8.45
C SER A 32 -23.57 21.39 8.98
N SER A 33 -24.19 20.58 8.12
CA SER A 33 -25.22 19.61 8.53
C SER A 33 -24.61 18.27 8.96
N ILE A 34 -23.29 18.11 8.87
CA ILE A 34 -22.59 16.88 9.24
C ILE A 34 -22.35 16.87 10.73
N THR A 35 -22.70 15.76 11.37
CA THR A 35 -22.56 15.56 12.81
C THR A 35 -21.57 14.44 13.08
N GLY A 36 -20.62 14.71 13.98
CA GLY A 36 -19.63 13.73 14.44
C GLY A 36 -18.20 14.28 14.38
N PRO A 37 -17.22 13.51 14.86
CA PRO A 37 -15.81 13.92 14.93
C PRO A 37 -15.09 13.87 13.57
N TYR A 38 -15.82 13.91 12.45
CA TYR A 38 -15.29 13.68 11.12
C TYR A 38 -15.47 14.94 10.27
N ASP A 39 -14.35 15.58 9.92
CA ASP A 39 -14.38 16.96 9.44
C ASP A 39 -14.81 17.12 7.97
N GLN A 40 -14.78 16.06 7.16
CA GLN A 40 -14.98 16.20 5.71
C GLN A 40 -15.75 15.04 5.05
N PRO A 41 -16.91 15.31 4.43
CA PRO A 41 -17.65 14.32 3.63
C PRO A 41 -16.96 14.04 2.30
N ARG A 42 -17.19 12.85 1.73
CA ARG A 42 -16.51 12.39 0.51
C ARG A 42 -17.45 11.72 -0.46
N VAL A 43 -17.20 11.86 -1.76
CA VAL A 43 -17.95 11.13 -2.78
C VAL A 43 -17.76 9.61 -2.58
N GLY A 44 -18.84 8.85 -2.75
CA GLY A 44 -18.91 7.41 -2.49
C GLY A 44 -19.10 7.02 -1.02
N GLN A 45 -19.09 7.97 -0.09
CA GLN A 45 -19.27 7.66 1.34
C GLN A 45 -20.73 7.38 1.66
N ARG A 46 -20.97 6.33 2.45
CA ARG A 46 -22.30 6.00 2.96
C ARG A 46 -22.63 6.91 4.13
N VAL A 47 -23.87 7.38 4.15
CA VAL A 47 -24.36 8.31 5.15
C VAL A 47 -25.73 7.89 5.66
N ARG A 48 -26.03 8.30 6.89
CA ARG A 48 -27.35 8.27 7.49
C ARG A 48 -27.75 9.70 7.82
N PHE A 49 -28.99 10.09 7.52
CA PHE A 49 -29.42 11.48 7.64
C PHE A 49 -30.93 11.59 7.83
N ASN A 50 -31.40 12.79 8.16
CA ASN A 50 -32.80 13.21 8.11
C ASN A 50 -33.07 14.05 6.85
N ILE A 51 -34.29 13.98 6.33
CA ILE A 51 -34.71 14.75 5.14
C ILE A 51 -35.75 15.80 5.56
N LYS A 52 -35.60 17.01 5.05
CA LYS A 52 -36.63 18.07 5.09
C LYS A 52 -36.82 18.70 3.72
N GLU A 53 -38.01 19.22 3.46
CA GLU A 53 -38.25 20.04 2.26
C GLU A 53 -37.65 21.44 2.44
N GLY A 54 -36.81 21.84 1.49
CA GLY A 54 -36.23 23.17 1.42
C GLY A 54 -36.66 23.91 0.15
N LYS A 55 -36.24 25.17 0.03
CA LYS A 55 -36.59 26.06 -1.10
C LYS A 55 -36.17 25.53 -2.48
N LYS A 56 -35.20 24.61 -2.54
CA LYS A 56 -34.63 24.07 -3.79
C LYS A 56 -34.72 22.54 -3.87
N GLY A 57 -35.64 21.92 -3.12
CA GLY A 57 -35.79 20.47 -3.05
C GLY A 57 -35.41 19.90 -1.69
N LEU A 58 -35.13 18.60 -1.66
CA LEU A 58 -34.84 17.86 -0.42
C LEU A 58 -33.49 18.28 0.16
N VAL A 59 -33.46 18.54 1.47
CA VAL A 59 -32.26 18.94 2.22
C VAL A 59 -31.99 17.94 3.34
N GLY A 60 -30.74 17.53 3.45
CA GLY A 60 -30.22 16.63 4.47
C GLY A 60 -29.82 17.39 5.74
N HIS A 61 -30.23 16.85 6.89
CA HIS A 61 -29.86 17.32 8.23
C HIS A 61 -29.39 16.16 9.09
N ASP A 62 -28.65 16.46 10.16
CA ASP A 62 -28.07 15.46 11.09
C ASP A 62 -27.35 14.34 10.33
N ILE A 63 -26.46 14.75 9.41
CA ILE A 63 -25.80 13.85 8.48
C ILE A 63 -24.66 13.16 9.22
N GLU A 64 -24.80 11.85 9.42
CA GLU A 64 -23.79 11.00 10.01
C GLU A 64 -23.06 10.21 8.92
N LEU A 65 -21.73 10.32 8.92
CA LEU A 65 -20.86 9.53 8.06
C LEU A 65 -20.73 8.10 8.58
N LEU A 66 -21.12 7.10 7.79
CA LEU A 66 -21.04 5.69 8.17
C LEU A 66 -19.66 5.11 7.81
N LEU A 67 -18.89 4.76 8.84
CA LEU A 67 -17.56 4.18 8.68
C LEU A 67 -17.60 2.66 8.45
N THR A 68 -16.69 2.19 7.59
CA THR A 68 -16.37 0.77 7.45
C THR A 68 -15.62 0.22 8.68
N ALA A 69 -15.57 -1.10 8.83
CA ALA A 69 -14.84 -1.76 9.91
C ALA A 69 -13.35 -1.37 9.94
N ILE A 70 -12.75 -1.16 8.76
CA ILE A 70 -11.35 -0.75 8.60
C ILE A 70 -11.15 0.70 9.08
N GLU A 71 -12.04 1.61 8.70
CA GLU A 71 -12.01 3.02 9.11
C GLU A 71 -12.19 3.18 10.62
N LYS A 72 -13.09 2.38 11.22
CA LYS A 72 -13.25 2.33 12.69
C LYS A 72 -11.96 1.87 13.39
N ARG A 73 -11.31 0.82 12.88
CA ARG A 73 -10.03 0.32 13.41
C ARG A 73 -8.90 1.36 13.26
N TRP A 74 -8.91 2.14 12.20
CA TRP A 74 -7.92 3.19 11.95
C TRP A 74 -8.05 4.34 12.95
N LEU A 75 -9.28 4.79 13.18
CA LEU A 75 -9.57 5.83 14.18
C LEU A 75 -9.31 5.38 15.61
N SER A 76 -9.57 4.12 15.96
CA SER A 76 -9.23 3.60 17.30
C SER A 76 -7.73 3.64 17.59
N GLN A 77 -6.89 3.79 16.57
CA GLN A 77 -5.43 4.00 16.70
C GLN A 77 -5.03 5.47 16.77
N GLY A 78 -5.99 6.41 16.90
CA GLY A 78 -5.73 7.86 16.95
C GLY A 78 -5.36 8.47 15.60
N LYS A 79 -5.69 7.81 14.49
CA LYS A 79 -5.31 8.24 13.13
C LYS A 79 -6.50 8.87 12.41
N ASN A 80 -6.28 9.99 11.73
CA ASN A 80 -7.30 10.66 10.93
C ASN A 80 -7.76 9.79 9.75
N LEU A 81 -9.02 9.94 9.35
CA LEU A 81 -9.56 9.34 8.13
C LEU A 81 -9.05 10.11 6.91
N ILE A 82 -8.58 9.43 5.87
CA ILE A 82 -7.88 10.08 4.73
C ILE A 82 -8.65 9.80 3.41
N PRO A 83 -8.75 10.74 2.44
CA PRO A 83 -9.67 10.69 1.30
C PRO A 83 -9.60 9.41 0.45
N ARG A 84 -10.75 8.97 -0.06
CA ARG A 84 -10.86 7.80 -0.95
C ARG A 84 -10.63 8.16 -2.43
N GLU A 85 -10.49 9.43 -2.76
CA GLU A 85 -10.46 9.92 -4.15
C GLU A 85 -9.12 9.71 -4.87
N SER A 86 -8.04 9.36 -4.16
CA SER A 86 -6.72 9.17 -4.80
C SER A 86 -6.50 7.82 -5.49
N VAL A 87 -7.54 6.98 -5.67
CA VAL A 87 -7.40 5.61 -6.23
C VAL A 87 -8.25 5.36 -7.49
N LEU A 88 -8.84 6.41 -8.08
CA LEU A 88 -9.49 6.29 -9.38
C LEU A 88 -8.52 6.66 -10.51
N ASN A 89 -7.63 5.73 -10.84
CA ASN A 89 -7.05 5.60 -12.19
C ASN A 89 -6.53 4.16 -12.44
N GLN A 90 -7.33 3.15 -12.10
CA GLN A 90 -7.03 1.74 -12.41
C GLN A 90 -7.60 1.34 -13.79
N GLN A 91 -7.17 1.98 -14.88
CA GLN A 91 -7.59 1.56 -16.23
C GLN A 91 -6.57 0.73 -17.01
N ASN A 92 -5.39 0.40 -16.47
CA ASN A 92 -4.46 -0.50 -17.16
C ASN A 92 -3.76 -1.44 -16.18
N VAL A 93 -4.42 -2.54 -15.81
CA VAL A 93 -3.73 -3.70 -15.22
C VAL A 93 -4.27 -4.97 -15.88
N THR A 94 -3.69 -5.34 -17.01
CA THR A 94 -3.82 -6.68 -17.56
C THR A 94 -2.55 -7.47 -17.32
N THR A 95 -2.75 -8.65 -16.73
CA THR A 95 -1.82 -9.80 -16.63
C THR A 95 -1.01 -9.86 -15.34
N ASN A 96 -1.35 -10.85 -14.51
CA ASN A 96 -0.56 -11.31 -13.36
C ASN A 96 -0.42 -12.82 -13.52
N ILE A 97 0.69 -13.28 -14.14
CA ILE A 97 0.97 -14.71 -14.34
C ILE A 97 1.52 -15.37 -13.06
N PHE A 98 1.84 -14.59 -12.01
CA PHE A 98 2.35 -15.15 -10.75
C PHE A 98 1.29 -15.42 -9.67
N GLN A 99 0.07 -14.88 -9.78
CA GLN A 99 -0.99 -15.13 -8.78
C GLN A 99 -1.57 -16.54 -8.86
N GLN A 100 -1.34 -17.25 -9.97
CA GLN A 100 -1.82 -18.62 -10.16
C GLN A 100 -1.04 -19.65 -9.31
N TRP A 101 0.01 -19.23 -8.62
CA TRP A 101 0.83 -20.08 -7.75
C TRP A 101 0.57 -19.90 -6.25
N ILE A 102 -0.15 -18.85 -5.83
CA ILE A 102 -0.37 -18.55 -4.40
C ILE A 102 -1.72 -19.04 -3.87
N ASP A 103 -2.68 -19.30 -4.75
CA ASP A 103 -4.02 -19.77 -4.37
C ASP A 103 -4.37 -21.07 -5.12
N ASP A 104 -3.77 -22.19 -4.73
CA ASP A 104 -4.37 -23.52 -4.88
C ASP A 104 -4.24 -24.25 -3.55
N ASP A 105 -5.01 -23.77 -2.56
CA ASP A 105 -5.67 -24.68 -1.61
C ASP A 105 -6.78 -23.92 -0.87
N ASN A 106 -8.01 -24.11 -1.36
CA ASN A 106 -9.28 -23.78 -0.70
C ASN A 106 -9.72 -22.30 -0.61
N SER A 107 -10.32 -21.78 -1.68
CA SER A 107 -11.55 -20.97 -1.50
C SER A 107 -12.44 -20.92 -2.75
N SER A 108 -13.58 -21.60 -2.66
CA SER A 108 -14.79 -21.34 -3.42
C SER A 108 -15.31 -19.93 -3.09
N GLY A 109 -15.28 -19.00 -4.06
CA GLY A 109 -15.86 -17.67 -3.86
C GLY A 109 -15.58 -16.71 -5.02
N SER A 110 -16.60 -16.48 -5.83
CA SER A 110 -16.70 -15.62 -7.02
C SER A 110 -16.00 -14.25 -6.97
N ASP A 111 -15.29 -13.93 -8.05
CA ASP A 111 -15.09 -12.61 -8.67
C ASP A 111 -14.77 -11.42 -7.74
N ARG A 112 -13.58 -11.42 -7.14
CA ARG A 112 -12.89 -10.18 -6.78
C ARG A 112 -11.71 -9.98 -7.71
N GLY A 113 -11.72 -8.87 -8.46
CA GLY A 113 -10.63 -8.45 -9.34
C GLY A 113 -9.28 -8.36 -8.61
N LYS A 114 -8.51 -9.44 -8.75
CA LYS A 114 -7.05 -9.61 -8.88
C LYS A 114 -6.12 -8.39 -8.64
N ASN A 115 -6.17 -7.76 -7.47
CA ASN A 115 -5.13 -6.84 -7.00
C ASN A 115 -4.25 -7.55 -5.95
N ASP A 116 -2.94 -7.63 -6.22
CA ASP A 116 -1.93 -8.20 -5.33
C ASP A 116 -1.70 -7.30 -4.09
N PHE A 117 -1.41 -7.89 -2.93
CA PHE A 117 -1.21 -7.21 -1.65
C PHE A 117 -0.13 -6.13 -1.71
N GLY A 118 0.92 -6.33 -2.52
CA GLY A 118 2.00 -5.35 -2.73
C GLY A 118 1.49 -4.08 -3.41
N THR A 119 0.61 -4.24 -4.40
CA THR A 119 -0.03 -3.10 -5.08
C THR A 119 -0.87 -2.30 -4.09
N LEU A 120 -1.67 -2.98 -3.26
CA LEU A 120 -2.46 -2.31 -2.22
C LEU A 120 -1.60 -1.59 -1.18
N TYR A 121 -0.42 -2.13 -0.86
CA TYR A 121 0.53 -1.47 0.04
C TYR A 121 1.08 -0.17 -0.57
N ILE A 122 1.52 -0.19 -1.82
CA ILE A 122 2.07 0.99 -2.51
C ILE A 122 0.98 2.03 -2.76
N GLU A 123 -0.20 1.64 -3.24
CA GLU A 123 -1.36 2.52 -3.40
C GLU A 123 -1.72 3.24 -2.09
N LYS A 124 -1.60 2.53 -0.97
CA LYS A 124 -1.81 3.13 0.35
C LYS A 124 -0.75 4.17 0.70
N GLN A 125 0.51 3.97 0.30
CA GLN A 125 1.56 4.95 0.56
C GLN A 125 1.40 6.19 -0.33
N ILE A 126 1.03 6.01 -1.61
CA ILE A 126 0.70 7.10 -2.54
C ILE A 126 -0.47 7.92 -2.01
N ARG A 127 -1.57 7.24 -1.65
CA ARG A 127 -2.79 7.89 -1.13
C ARG A 127 -2.52 8.79 0.07
N TYR A 128 -1.53 8.43 0.88
CA TYR A 128 -1.24 9.10 2.15
C TYR A 128 0.02 9.94 2.10
N GLU A 129 0.61 10.10 0.92
CA GLU A 129 1.87 10.83 0.71
C GLU A 129 2.90 10.46 1.78
N VAL A 130 2.96 9.17 2.13
CA VAL A 130 3.74 8.70 3.28
C VAL A 130 5.21 8.99 3.00
N PRO A 131 5.88 9.79 3.84
CA PRO A 131 7.31 10.01 3.70
C PRO A 131 8.03 8.68 3.86
N MET A 132 8.90 8.36 2.91
CA MET A 132 9.61 7.09 2.87
C MET A 132 11.10 7.32 2.64
N PHE A 133 11.89 6.32 3.00
CA PHE A 133 13.27 6.21 2.56
C PHE A 133 13.39 5.07 1.54
N PHE A 134 14.17 5.32 0.50
CA PHE A 134 14.54 4.36 -0.54
C PHE A 134 16.05 4.24 -0.56
N ALA A 135 16.53 3.01 -0.76
CA ALA A 135 17.95 2.74 -0.97
C ALA A 135 18.15 2.13 -2.36
N THR A 136 19.01 2.74 -3.17
CA THR A 136 19.44 2.19 -4.47
C THR A 136 20.82 1.55 -4.37
N TYR A 137 21.24 0.85 -5.43
CA TYR A 137 22.63 0.44 -5.60
C TYR A 137 23.57 1.67 -5.57
N GLN A 138 24.82 1.45 -5.17
CA GLN A 138 25.89 2.45 -5.02
C GLN A 138 25.62 3.47 -3.90
N GLN A 139 24.77 3.10 -2.93
CA GLN A 139 24.51 3.78 -1.65
C GLN A 139 24.01 5.24 -1.71
N GLU A 140 22.89 5.48 -2.40
CA GLU A 140 22.03 6.63 -2.08
C GLU A 140 20.81 6.16 -1.29
N LEU A 141 20.85 6.29 0.03
CA LEU A 141 19.63 6.30 0.85
C LEU A 141 19.05 7.71 0.76
N PHE A 142 17.83 7.86 0.25
CA PHE A 142 17.19 9.15 0.11
C PHE A 142 15.73 9.13 0.57
N GLY A 143 15.30 10.27 1.09
CA GLY A 143 13.90 10.52 1.41
C GLY A 143 13.11 10.79 0.14
N ALA A 144 11.91 10.20 0.03
CA ALA A 144 11.00 10.44 -1.08
C ALA A 144 9.54 10.21 -0.69
N THR A 145 8.64 10.78 -1.49
CA THR A 145 7.21 10.44 -1.48
C THR A 145 6.87 9.74 -2.79
N ILE A 146 6.05 8.68 -2.72
CA ILE A 146 5.60 7.99 -3.94
C ILE A 146 4.47 8.80 -4.57
N LEU A 147 4.69 9.32 -5.77
CA LEU A 147 3.69 10.05 -6.55
C LEU A 147 2.81 9.10 -7.36
N ASN A 148 3.42 8.07 -7.94
CA ASN A 148 2.73 7.06 -8.74
C ASN A 148 3.52 5.74 -8.75
N PHE A 149 2.83 4.65 -9.06
CA PHE A 149 3.45 3.35 -9.26
C PHE A 149 2.82 2.67 -10.47
N THR A 150 3.64 2.42 -11.49
CA THR A 150 3.22 1.72 -12.71
C THR A 150 3.65 0.27 -12.61
N ARG A 151 2.68 -0.63 -12.44
CA ARG A 151 2.95 -2.06 -12.33
C ARG A 151 3.28 -2.67 -13.69
N ASN A 152 4.33 -3.49 -13.75
CA ASN A 152 4.65 -4.33 -14.90
C ASN A 152 4.13 -5.76 -14.64
N PRO A 153 3.68 -6.52 -15.67
CA PRO A 153 3.26 -7.91 -15.52
C PRO A 153 4.29 -8.86 -14.86
N LYS A 154 5.59 -8.58 -15.02
CA LYS A 154 6.69 -9.30 -14.37
C LYS A 154 7.04 -8.78 -12.96
N ASP A 155 6.34 -7.74 -12.50
CA ASP A 155 6.52 -7.00 -11.23
C ASP A 155 7.90 -6.33 -11.02
N ILE A 156 9.02 -6.95 -11.40
CA ILE A 156 10.37 -6.38 -11.25
C ILE A 156 10.65 -5.16 -12.11
N GLU A 157 10.00 -5.05 -13.27
CA GLU A 157 10.09 -3.87 -14.14
C GLU A 157 9.08 -2.79 -13.75
N SER A 158 8.37 -2.95 -12.63
CA SER A 158 7.45 -1.92 -12.15
C SER A 158 8.22 -0.66 -11.77
N VAL A 159 7.63 0.49 -12.07
CA VAL A 159 8.26 1.80 -11.95
C VAL A 159 7.62 2.58 -10.81
N PHE A 160 8.44 3.03 -9.87
CA PHE A 160 8.11 4.08 -8.92
C PHE A 160 8.34 5.44 -9.54
N VAL A 161 7.33 6.30 -9.47
CA VAL A 161 7.50 7.73 -9.70
C VAL A 161 7.59 8.38 -8.32
N LEU A 162 8.75 8.93 -8.00
CA LEU A 162 9.08 9.47 -6.69
C LEU A 162 9.24 11.00 -6.76
N ASP A 163 8.75 11.70 -5.75
CA ASP A 163 9.20 13.05 -5.45
C ASP A 163 10.43 12.98 -4.54
N VAL A 164 11.57 13.42 -5.07
CA VAL A 164 12.83 13.52 -4.35
C VAL A 164 13.22 14.99 -4.27
N ASN A 165 13.01 15.61 -3.11
CA ASN A 165 13.32 17.03 -2.86
C ASN A 165 12.64 18.00 -3.85
N GLY A 166 11.36 17.79 -4.15
CA GLY A 166 10.58 18.61 -5.08
C GLY A 166 10.85 18.30 -6.56
N LYS A 167 11.61 17.23 -6.85
CA LYS A 167 11.92 16.79 -8.21
C LYS A 167 11.36 15.40 -8.44
N ARG A 168 10.54 15.28 -9.48
CA ARG A 168 10.05 13.99 -9.98
C ARG A 168 11.23 13.19 -10.54
N ARG A 169 11.37 11.95 -10.05
CA ARG A 169 12.32 10.94 -10.53
C ARG A 169 11.61 9.61 -10.71
N GLU A 170 12.12 8.78 -11.60
CA GLU A 170 11.57 7.46 -11.87
C GLU A 170 12.62 6.41 -11.55
N TYR A 171 12.21 5.37 -10.83
CA TYR A 171 13.07 4.26 -10.41
C TYR A 171 12.32 2.96 -10.63
N THR A 172 12.94 2.00 -11.29
CA THR A 172 12.43 0.65 -11.39
C THR A 172 12.64 -0.11 -10.07
N LYS A 173 11.85 -1.15 -9.81
CA LYS A 173 12.09 -2.10 -8.71
C LYS A 173 13.48 -2.79 -8.80
N GLN A 174 14.12 -2.77 -9.98
CA GLN A 174 15.48 -3.28 -10.16
C GLN A 174 16.55 -2.32 -9.65
N GLU A 175 16.28 -1.01 -9.64
CA GLU A 175 17.23 -0.02 -9.14
C GLU A 175 17.15 0.15 -7.61
N ILE A 176 16.02 -0.24 -7.02
CA ILE A 176 15.76 -0.15 -5.58
C ILE A 176 16.16 -1.46 -4.90
N LYS A 177 16.94 -1.36 -3.82
CA LYS A 177 17.31 -2.49 -2.97
C LYS A 177 16.25 -2.76 -1.91
N TYR A 178 15.88 -1.70 -1.20
CA TYR A 178 14.87 -1.75 -0.16
C TYR A 178 14.30 -0.36 0.09
N TYR A 179 13.14 -0.32 0.74
CA TYR A 179 12.49 0.90 1.14
C TYR A 179 11.64 0.69 2.40
N TYR A 180 11.42 1.77 3.14
CA TYR A 180 10.71 1.75 4.40
C TYR A 180 10.14 3.14 4.70
N LYS A 181 9.23 3.23 5.67
CA LYS A 181 8.62 4.50 6.03
C LYS A 181 9.58 5.35 6.86
N ALA A 182 9.53 6.67 6.71
CA ALA A 182 10.36 7.57 7.49
C ALA A 182 10.16 7.44 9.00
N GLU A 183 8.96 7.03 9.46
CA GLU A 183 8.68 6.76 10.89
C GLU A 183 9.60 5.66 11.49
N ASP A 184 10.07 4.74 10.66
CA ASP A 184 10.93 3.62 11.07
C ASP A 184 12.43 3.93 11.00
N ALA A 185 12.83 5.11 10.48
CA ALA A 185 14.22 5.39 10.11
C ALA A 185 15.22 5.28 11.27
N GLN A 186 14.90 5.88 12.42
CA GLN A 186 15.77 5.83 13.60
C GLN A 186 15.93 4.42 14.16
N LEU A 187 14.92 3.57 13.99
CA LEU A 187 14.93 2.19 14.47
C LEU A 187 15.73 1.29 13.51
N ILE A 188 15.57 1.50 12.21
CA ILE A 188 16.31 0.76 11.18
C ILE A 188 17.80 1.12 11.19
N GLU A 189 18.13 2.40 11.35
CA GLU A 189 19.54 2.85 11.42
C GLU A 189 20.31 2.14 12.53
N LYS A 190 19.67 1.88 13.68
CA LYS A 190 20.27 1.16 14.82
C LYS A 190 20.48 -0.33 14.57
N LEU A 191 19.69 -0.95 13.68
CA LEU A 191 19.76 -2.38 13.36
C LEU A 191 20.56 -2.66 12.09
N ARG A 192 20.93 -1.64 11.31
CA ARG A 192 21.58 -1.82 10.03
C ARG A 192 22.96 -2.42 10.22
N VAL A 193 23.10 -3.70 9.88
CA VAL A 193 24.38 -4.42 9.82
C VAL A 193 24.86 -4.46 8.37
N PHE A 194 26.17 -4.42 8.18
CA PHE A 194 26.79 -4.36 6.86
C PHE A 194 28.03 -5.26 6.79
N GLU A 195 28.08 -6.17 5.81
CA GLU A 195 29.23 -7.02 5.51
C GLU A 195 30.02 -6.44 4.34
N LYS A 196 31.24 -5.94 4.62
CA LYS A 196 32.07 -5.22 3.62
C LYS A 196 32.61 -6.11 2.50
N ASP A 197 32.73 -7.40 2.76
CA ASP A 197 33.31 -8.35 1.81
C ASP A 197 32.30 -8.80 0.74
N ILE A 198 31.03 -8.42 0.91
CA ILE A 198 29.96 -8.69 -0.05
C ILE A 198 29.78 -7.49 -0.96
N GLN A 199 30.34 -7.60 -2.17
CA GLN A 199 29.99 -6.78 -3.32
C GLN A 199 29.63 -7.71 -4.47
N ALA A 200 28.40 -8.21 -4.46
CA ALA A 200 27.90 -8.95 -5.60
C ALA A 200 27.59 -7.95 -6.72
N ASN A 201 28.10 -8.19 -7.93
CA ASN A 201 27.72 -7.42 -9.11
C ASN A 201 26.18 -7.32 -9.16
N PRO A 202 25.61 -6.16 -9.52
CA PRO A 202 24.20 -6.09 -9.89
C PRO A 202 23.94 -7.20 -10.90
N VAL A 203 22.90 -8.01 -10.68
CA VAL A 203 22.60 -9.09 -11.62
C VAL A 203 22.30 -8.41 -12.96
N SER A 204 23.10 -8.70 -13.98
CA SER A 204 22.66 -8.51 -15.37
C SER A 204 21.53 -9.50 -15.57
N ILE A 205 20.30 -9.06 -15.26
CA ILE A 205 19.09 -9.88 -15.30
C ILE A 205 19.00 -10.49 -16.69
N PRO A 206 19.12 -11.82 -16.83
CA PRO A 206 18.91 -12.46 -18.12
C PRO A 206 17.50 -12.13 -18.61
N ILE A 207 17.30 -12.07 -19.92
CA ILE A 207 15.94 -12.10 -20.48
C ILE A 207 15.35 -13.47 -20.11
N GLY A 208 14.60 -13.55 -19.01
CA GLY A 208 14.17 -14.82 -18.40
C GLY A 208 13.10 -14.63 -17.32
N ASN A 209 12.81 -15.69 -16.57
CA ASN A 209 11.81 -15.70 -15.50
C ASN A 209 12.46 -15.27 -14.16
N LEU A 210 11.66 -14.71 -13.25
CA LEU A 210 12.15 -14.28 -11.93
C LEU A 210 12.81 -15.38 -11.12
N GLU A 211 12.31 -16.61 -11.30
CA GLU A 211 12.73 -17.85 -10.68
C GLU A 211 14.21 -18.17 -10.97
N ASP A 212 14.76 -17.67 -12.08
CA ASP A 212 16.16 -17.88 -12.46
C ASP A 212 17.12 -16.90 -11.74
N ILE A 213 16.58 -15.90 -11.02
CA ILE A 213 17.33 -14.74 -10.51
C ILE A 213 17.40 -14.75 -8.97
N ILE A 214 16.41 -15.37 -8.30
CA ILE A 214 16.30 -15.38 -6.85
C ILE A 214 16.98 -16.61 -6.24
N PRO A 215 17.75 -16.47 -5.13
CA PRO A 215 18.52 -17.57 -4.56
C PRO A 215 17.71 -18.48 -3.61
N PHE A 216 16.38 -18.53 -3.71
CA PHE A 216 15.51 -19.23 -2.75
C PHE A 216 14.23 -19.78 -3.40
N ASP A 217 13.65 -20.82 -2.80
CA ASP A 217 12.32 -21.32 -3.16
C ASP A 217 11.23 -20.45 -2.48
N PRO A 218 10.28 -19.88 -3.24
CA PRO A 218 9.14 -19.17 -2.67
C PRO A 218 8.34 -19.97 -1.64
N LYS A 219 8.30 -21.30 -1.73
CA LYS A 219 7.62 -22.17 -0.76
C LYS A 219 8.25 -22.10 0.62
N ASP A 220 9.58 -22.09 0.69
CA ASP A 220 10.32 -22.01 1.96
C ASP A 220 9.98 -20.70 2.71
N LEU A 221 9.82 -19.59 1.97
CA LEU A 221 9.40 -18.31 2.54
C LEU A 221 7.95 -18.34 3.05
N GLN A 222 7.06 -19.09 2.38
CA GLN A 222 5.69 -19.26 2.86
C GLN A 222 5.63 -20.08 4.14
N GLU A 223 6.41 -21.16 4.23
CA GLU A 223 6.53 -21.97 5.43
C GLU A 223 7.12 -21.17 6.59
N ALA A 224 8.21 -20.43 6.35
CA ALA A 224 8.81 -19.53 7.34
C ALA A 224 7.80 -18.49 7.83
N ARG A 225 7.02 -17.88 6.93
CA ARG A 225 5.96 -16.93 7.28
C ARG A 225 4.85 -17.57 8.13
N ARG A 226 4.35 -18.74 7.74
CA ARG A 226 3.28 -19.47 8.46
C ARG A 226 3.75 -19.93 9.84
N GLY A 227 4.99 -20.39 9.93
CA GLY A 227 5.64 -20.81 11.17
C GLY A 227 6.15 -19.66 12.03
N VAL A 228 6.06 -18.40 11.55
CA VAL A 228 6.56 -17.20 12.24
C VAL A 228 8.07 -17.31 12.52
N ILE A 229 8.78 -18.03 11.64
CA ILE A 229 10.21 -18.29 11.71
C ILE A 229 10.94 -17.05 11.17
N PRO A 230 11.89 -16.47 11.91
CA PRO A 230 12.66 -15.34 11.41
C PRO A 230 13.59 -15.77 10.27
N ILE A 231 13.79 -14.86 9.32
CA ILE A 231 14.79 -15.01 8.27
C ILE A 231 15.87 -13.94 8.42
N LYS A 232 17.07 -14.24 7.94
CA LYS A 232 18.13 -13.28 7.67
C LYS A 232 18.21 -13.12 6.15
N ILE A 233 18.17 -11.88 5.68
CA ILE A 233 18.45 -11.56 4.27
C ILE A 233 19.75 -10.78 4.20
N VAL A 234 20.58 -11.12 3.23
CA VAL A 234 21.80 -10.39 2.89
C VAL A 234 21.60 -9.80 1.50
N LEU A 235 21.72 -8.48 1.39
CA LEU A 235 21.60 -7.77 0.12
C LEU A 235 22.95 -7.78 -0.63
N ARG A 236 22.88 -7.58 -1.95
CA ARG A 236 24.05 -7.67 -2.86
C ARG A 236 25.17 -6.66 -2.58
N GLU A 237 24.87 -5.57 -1.88
CA GLU A 237 25.87 -4.61 -1.42
C GLU A 237 26.25 -4.78 0.05
N GLY A 238 25.84 -5.88 0.68
CA GLY A 238 26.27 -6.25 2.04
C GLY A 238 25.35 -5.80 3.16
N GLU A 239 24.25 -5.07 2.92
CA GLU A 239 23.26 -4.80 3.97
C GLU A 239 22.59 -6.09 4.47
N ILE A 240 22.42 -6.19 5.77
CA ILE A 240 21.79 -7.35 6.40
C ILE A 240 20.54 -6.90 7.16
N PHE A 241 19.46 -7.64 6.95
CA PHE A 241 18.25 -7.48 7.72
C PHE A 241 17.77 -8.82 8.25
N GLN A 242 17.34 -8.83 9.51
CA GLN A 242 16.81 -10.02 10.17
C GLN A 242 15.45 -9.72 10.77
N GLY A 243 14.46 -10.56 10.46
CA GLY A 243 13.09 -10.34 10.91
C GLY A 243 12.12 -11.44 10.48
N GLN A 244 10.87 -11.29 10.90
CA GLN A 244 9.78 -12.17 10.48
C GLN A 244 9.14 -11.65 9.19
N ILE A 245 8.70 -12.57 8.34
CA ILE A 245 8.02 -12.21 7.09
C ILE A 245 6.61 -11.70 7.42
N ASP A 246 6.33 -10.42 7.16
CA ASP A 246 4.97 -9.84 7.19
C ASP A 246 4.20 -10.34 5.95
N TRP A 247 4.88 -10.28 4.79
CA TRP A 247 4.35 -10.61 3.47
C TRP A 247 5.47 -10.85 2.45
N VAL A 248 5.17 -11.62 1.40
CA VAL A 248 6.08 -11.94 0.29
C VAL A 248 5.27 -11.93 -1.03
N SER A 249 5.86 -11.41 -2.11
CA SER A 249 5.38 -11.54 -3.49
C SER A 249 6.43 -12.15 -4.41
N GLY A 250 6.25 -12.05 -5.72
CA GLY A 250 7.32 -12.35 -6.68
C GLY A 250 8.47 -11.35 -6.60
N ALA A 251 8.23 -10.04 -6.49
CA ALA A 251 9.32 -9.06 -6.59
C ALA A 251 9.90 -8.58 -5.26
N GLU A 252 9.25 -8.81 -4.13
CA GLU A 252 9.65 -8.20 -2.85
C GLU A 252 9.26 -9.04 -1.63
N ILE A 253 9.96 -8.80 -0.52
CA ILE A 253 9.72 -9.40 0.78
C ILE A 253 9.58 -8.26 1.79
N LYS A 254 8.51 -8.30 2.57
CA LYS A 254 8.30 -7.36 3.67
C LYS A 254 8.63 -8.03 5.00
N LEU A 255 9.56 -7.44 5.74
CA LEU A 255 10.01 -7.93 7.04
C LEU A 255 9.53 -7.03 8.17
N VAL A 256 9.18 -7.66 9.29
CA VAL A 256 9.09 -7.02 10.61
C VAL A 256 10.38 -7.36 11.36
N LEU A 257 11.20 -6.35 11.64
CA LEU A 257 12.47 -6.51 12.33
C LEU A 257 12.25 -6.70 13.83
N GLN A 258 13.29 -7.14 14.55
CA GLN A 258 13.22 -7.45 15.99
C GLN A 258 12.72 -6.27 16.86
N ASN A 259 12.96 -5.03 16.44
CA ASN A 259 12.50 -3.82 17.14
C ASN A 259 11.10 -3.34 16.69
N GLY A 260 10.39 -4.13 15.88
CA GLY A 260 9.05 -3.82 15.38
C GLY A 260 9.00 -2.94 14.12
N SER A 261 10.13 -2.34 13.71
CA SER A 261 10.22 -1.57 12.47
C SER A 261 10.01 -2.47 11.24
N LYS A 262 9.57 -1.88 10.13
CA LYS A 262 9.27 -2.64 8.91
C LYS A 262 10.09 -2.16 7.73
N ILE A 263 10.55 -3.13 6.94
CA ILE A 263 11.23 -2.87 5.67
C ILE A 263 10.58 -3.68 4.55
N VAL A 264 10.70 -3.19 3.32
CA VAL A 264 10.42 -3.96 2.12
C VAL A 264 11.71 -4.08 1.33
N ALA A 265 12.19 -5.30 1.12
CA ALA A 265 13.37 -5.60 0.32
C ALA A 265 12.95 -6.14 -1.05
N CYS A 266 13.53 -5.60 -2.12
CA CYS A 266 13.32 -6.10 -3.47
C CYS A 266 14.12 -7.39 -3.66
N GLN A 267 13.48 -8.46 -4.13
CA GLN A 267 14.07 -9.79 -4.20
C GLN A 267 15.31 -9.85 -5.11
N VAL A 268 15.32 -9.06 -6.18
CA VAL A 268 16.48 -8.94 -7.08
C VAL A 268 17.74 -8.41 -6.38
N ALA A 269 17.57 -7.65 -5.30
CA ALA A 269 18.66 -7.12 -4.50
C ALA A 269 19.14 -8.08 -3.41
N ILE A 270 18.45 -9.19 -3.20
CA ILE A 270 18.83 -10.21 -2.23
C ILE A 270 19.91 -11.10 -2.85
N HIS A 271 21.03 -11.21 -2.13
CA HIS A 271 22.13 -12.09 -2.44
C HIS A 271 21.93 -13.48 -1.84
N GLU A 272 21.46 -13.52 -0.59
CA GLU A 272 21.33 -14.74 0.21
C GLU A 272 20.15 -14.59 1.20
N ILE A 273 19.48 -15.71 1.48
CA ILE A 273 18.46 -15.82 2.52
C ILE A 273 18.76 -17.03 3.40
N ASP A 274 18.79 -16.81 4.71
CA ASP A 274 18.82 -17.87 5.71
C ASP A 274 17.49 -17.93 6.46
N ILE A 275 16.86 -19.10 6.50
CA ILE A 275 15.76 -19.37 7.43
C ILE A 275 16.37 -19.78 8.76
N LEU A 276 16.15 -18.96 9.79
CA LEU A 276 16.74 -19.17 11.11
C LEU A 276 15.87 -20.17 11.85
N MET A 277 16.12 -21.46 11.59
CA MET A 277 15.49 -22.54 12.33
C MET A 277 15.84 -22.38 13.83
N PRO A 278 14.86 -22.62 14.73
CA PRO A 278 15.05 -22.50 16.17
C PRO A 278 16.05 -23.50 16.75
#